data_AF-A0A2D8M4Z9-F1
#
_entry.id   AF-A0A2D8M4Z9-F1
#
_cell.length_a   1.000
_cell.length_b   1.000
_cell.length_c   1.000
_cell.angle_alpha   90.00
_cell.angle_beta   90.00
_cell.angle_gamma   90.00
#
_symmetry.space_group_name_H-M   'P 1'
#
loop_
_entity.id
_entity.type
_entity.pdbx_description
1 polymer ?
#
loop_
_entity_poly.entity_id
_entity_poly.type
_entity_poly.pdbx_seq_one_letter_code
_entity_poly.pdbx_strand_id
1 'polypeptide(L)' 'MSGVRKPKDEAEKRRARIAIARGKGTPIEDFIAQILGEAPDQEFIQAVKNRIELAGEQEESLDIVALINEMSQLQCKWA' A
#
# COMPACT_ATOMS: atom_id res chain seq x y z
N MET A 1 -5.16 -1.81 13.04
CA MET A 1 -4.05 -0.83 13.12
C MET A 1 -2.91 -1.35 12.27
N SER A 2 -2.83 -0.96 11.00
CA SER A 2 -1.68 -1.29 10.13
C SER A 2 -1.21 -0.02 9.42
N GLY A 3 -0.82 0.97 10.21
CA GLY A 3 -0.17 2.17 9.70
C GLY A 3 1.20 1.81 9.13
N VAL A 4 1.42 2.14 7.86
CA VAL A 4 2.77 2.09 7.29
C VAL A 4 3.56 3.23 7.88
N ARG A 5 4.36 2.90 8.89
CA ARG A 5 5.24 3.87 9.53
C ARG A 5 6.51 4.03 8.73
N LYS A 6 6.96 5.29 8.59
CA LYS A 6 8.31 5.57 8.11
C LYS A 6 9.32 4.91 9.07
N PRO A 7 10.44 4.38 8.56
CA PRO A 7 11.53 3.90 9.40
C PRO A 7 11.96 4.99 10.38
N LYS A 8 12.04 4.65 11.67
CA LYS A 8 12.37 5.58 12.76
C LYS A 8 13.82 6.03 12.71
N ASP A 9 14.70 5.18 12.18
CA ASP A 9 16.13 5.41 12.12
C ASP A 9 16.77 4.81 10.86
N GLU A 10 18.03 5.19 10.60
CA GLU A 10 18.81 4.69 9.46
C GLU A 10 19.08 3.18 9.52
N ALA A 11 19.11 2.59 10.72
CA ALA A 11 19.27 1.15 10.88
C ALA A 11 18.02 0.41 10.37
N GLU A 12 16.84 0.94 10.65
CA GLU A 12 15.57 0.44 10.17
C GLU A 12 15.40 0.63 8.67
N LYS A 13 15.81 1.79 8.12
CA LYS A 13 15.86 1.99 6.66
C LYS A 13 16.76 0.95 5.99
N ARG A 14 17.89 0.61 6.61
CA ARG A 14 18.82 -0.41 6.09
C ARG A 14 18.21 -1.80 6.14
N ARG A 15 17.55 -2.17 7.25
CA ARG A 15 16.85 -3.45 7.39
C ARG A 15 15.73 -3.60 6.36
N ALA A 16 14.94 -2.56 6.14
CA ALA A 16 13.89 -2.54 5.12
C ALA A 16 14.48 -2.75 3.71
N ARG A 17 15.54 -2.01 3.36
CA ARG A 17 16.25 -2.17 2.08
C ARG A 17 16.82 -3.59 1.90
N ILE A 18 17.40 -4.17 2.94
CA ILE A 18 17.92 -5.55 2.91
C ILE A 18 16.78 -6.56 2.72
N ALA A 19 15.63 -6.36 3.36
CA ALA A 19 14.46 -7.23 3.19
C ALA A 19 13.93 -7.19 1.75
N ILE A 20 13.83 -6.00 1.16
CA ILE A 20 13.45 -5.79 -0.24
C ILE A 20 14.46 -6.49 -1.18
N ALA A 21 15.77 -6.24 -0.97
CA ALA A 21 16.82 -6.85 -1.78
C ALA A 21 16.89 -8.39 -1.66
N ARG A 22 16.41 -8.95 -0.55
CA ARG A 22 16.28 -10.40 -0.33
C ARG A 22 14.95 -10.98 -0.85
N GLY A 23 14.16 -10.20 -1.60
CA GLY A 23 12.88 -10.63 -2.13
C GLY A 23 11.81 -10.87 -1.05
N LYS A 24 11.99 -10.33 0.16
CA LYS A 24 11.02 -10.46 1.25
C LYS A 24 9.90 -9.42 1.22
N GLY A 25 9.78 -8.69 0.12
CA GLY A 25 8.67 -7.76 -0.11
C GLY A 25 7.48 -8.50 -0.75
N THR A 26 6.27 -8.19 -0.31
CA THR A 26 5.05 -8.62 -0.99
C THR A 26 4.77 -7.64 -2.14
N PRO A 27 4.55 -8.11 -3.39
CA PRO A 27 4.07 -7.27 -4.48
C PRO A 27 2.79 -6.53 -4.07
N ILE A 28 2.60 -5.30 -4.57
CA ILE A 28 1.44 -4.50 -4.17
C ILE A 28 0.13 -5.12 -4.70
N GLU A 29 0.15 -5.75 -5.88
CA GLU A 29 -0.99 -6.51 -6.39
C GLU A 29 -1.38 -7.67 -5.47
N ASP A 30 -0.42 -8.45 -5.00
CA ASP A 30 -0.65 -9.58 -4.09
C ASP A 30 -1.15 -9.11 -2.72
N PHE A 31 -0.65 -7.97 -2.26
CA PHE A 31 -1.07 -7.38 -0.99
C PHE A 31 -2.50 -6.84 -1.07
N ILE A 32 -2.85 -6.14 -2.16
CA ILE A 32 -4.22 -5.69 -2.41
C ILE A 32 -5.15 -6.90 -2.54
N ALA A 33 -4.74 -7.93 -3.28
CA ALA A 33 -5.54 -9.14 -3.46
C ALA A 33 -5.80 -9.87 -2.14
N GLN A 34 -4.83 -9.91 -1.24
CA GLN A 34 -5.02 -10.47 0.11
C GLN A 34 -6.04 -9.69 0.95
N ILE A 35 -6.14 -8.38 0.74
CA ILE A 35 -7.11 -7.52 1.46
C ILE A 35 -8.51 -7.68 0.87
N LEU A 36 -8.63 -7.67 -0.45
CA LEU A 36 -9.93 -7.74 -1.14
C LEU A 36 -10.49 -9.17 -1.21
N GLY A 37 -9.63 -10.18 -1.14
CA GLY A 37 -9.99 -11.59 -1.34
C GLY A 37 -10.11 -11.99 -2.82
N GLU A 38 -9.81 -11.09 -3.74
CA GLU A 38 -9.86 -11.28 -5.19
C GLU A 38 -8.74 -10.53 -5.91
N ALA A 39 -8.47 -10.86 -7.17
CA ALA A 39 -7.44 -10.18 -7.96
C ALA A 39 -7.90 -8.77 -8.34
N PRO A 40 -7.19 -7.71 -7.92
CA PRO A 40 -7.53 -6.34 -8.31
C PRO A 40 -7.22 -6.10 -9.78
N ASP A 41 -8.00 -5.22 -10.41
CA ASP A 41 -7.71 -4.75 -11.76
C ASP A 41 -6.51 -3.77 -11.78
N GLN A 42 -5.95 -3.56 -12.98
CA GLN A 42 -4.76 -2.73 -13.16
C GLN A 42 -5.02 -1.24 -12.85
N GLU A 43 -6.23 -0.75 -13.10
CA GLU A 43 -6.60 0.65 -12.84
C GLU A 43 -6.65 0.93 -11.34
N PHE A 44 -7.22 -0.01 -10.57
CA PHE A 44 -7.29 0.02 -9.12
C PHE A 44 -5.90 -0.04 -8.50
N ILE A 45 -5.03 -0.95 -8.96
CA ILE A 45 -3.63 -1.02 -8.51
C ILE A 45 -2.94 0.32 -8.73
N GLN A 46 -3.13 0.93 -9.90
CA GLN A 46 -2.49 2.22 -10.21
C GLN A 46 -3.06 3.36 -9.36
N ALA A 47 -4.37 3.38 -9.12
CA ALA A 47 -5.01 4.37 -8.26
C ALA A 47 -4.48 4.30 -6.81
N VAL A 48 -4.34 3.08 -6.27
CA VAL A 48 -3.76 2.86 -4.93
C VAL A 48 -2.31 3.33 -4.89
N LYS A 49 -1.48 3.00 -5.90
CA LYS A 49 -0.09 3.47 -6.00
C LYS A 49 0.00 4.99 -5.99
N ASN A 50 -0.79 5.66 -6.84
CA ASN A 50 -0.81 7.12 -6.95
C ASN A 50 -1.17 7.79 -5.62
N ARG A 51 -2.14 7.23 -4.88
CA ARG A 51 -2.55 7.77 -3.58
C ARG A 51 -1.47 7.61 -2.52
N ILE A 52 -0.76 6.47 -2.50
CA ILE A 52 0.37 6.23 -1.60
C ILE A 52 1.51 7.21 -1.90
N GLU A 53 1.83 7.44 -3.17
CA GLU A 53 2.86 8.39 -3.59
C GLU A 53 2.52 9.81 -3.14
N LEU A 54 1.28 10.26 -3.40
CA LEU A 54 0.79 11.57 -2.96
C LEU A 54 0.84 11.75 -1.44
N ALA A 55 0.49 10.71 -0.66
CA ALA A 55 0.61 10.75 0.79
C ALA A 55 2.07 10.91 1.24
N GLY A 56 2.99 10.25 0.52
CA GLY A 56 4.42 10.37 0.74
C GLY A 56 4.93 11.80 0.55
N GLU A 57 4.49 12.46 -0.53
CA GLU A 57 4.82 13.86 -0.85
C GLU A 57 4.27 14.85 0.18
N GLN A 58 3.07 14.61 0.68
CA GLN A 58 2.40 15.47 1.67
C GLN A 58 2.81 15.20 3.12
N GLU A 59 3.72 14.25 3.33
CA GLU A 59 4.09 13.72 4.66
C GLU A 59 2.89 13.24 5.49
N GLU A 60 1.83 12.81 4.82
CA GLU A 60 0.60 12.33 5.42
C GLU A 60 0.79 10.91 5.97
N SER A 61 0.22 10.64 7.14
CA SER A 61 0.15 9.27 7.66
C SER A 61 -1.05 8.56 7.06
N LEU A 62 -0.81 7.37 6.50
CA LEU A 62 -1.83 6.63 5.76
C LEU A 62 -1.97 5.20 6.32
N ASP A 63 -3.22 4.79 6.60
CA ASP A 63 -3.56 3.38 6.85
C ASP A 63 -3.92 2.73 5.51
N ILE A 64 -3.00 1.92 4.98
CA ILE A 64 -3.13 1.34 3.64
C ILE A 64 -4.33 0.38 3.57
N VAL A 65 -4.64 -0.32 4.67
CA VAL A 65 -5.76 -1.26 4.70
C VAL A 65 -7.09 -0.49 4.65
N ALA A 66 -7.20 0.60 5.41
CA ALA A 66 -8.38 1.45 5.36
C ALA A 66 -8.56 2.05 3.96
N LEU A 67 -7.49 2.58 3.38
CA LEU A 67 -7.52 3.17 2.03
C LEU A 67 -8.02 2.18 0.98
N ILE A 68 -7.46 0.96 0.92
CA ILE A 68 -7.84 -0.04 -0.08
C ILE A 68 -9.33 -0.39 0.05
N ASN A 69 -9.83 -0.56 1.28
CA ASN A 69 -11.25 -0.85 1.51
C ASN A 69 -12.15 0.33 1.10
N GLU A 70 -11.78 1.56 1.44
CA GLU A 70 -12.53 2.77 1.05
C GLU A 70 -12.58 2.94 -0.47
N MET A 71 -11.46 2.75 -1.16
CA MET A 71 -11.38 2.84 -2.61
C MET A 71 -12.22 1.74 -3.30
N SER A 72 -12.18 0.51 -2.78
CA SER A 72 -13.01 -0.60 -3.30
C SER A 72 -14.50 -0.31 -3.15
N GLN A 73 -14.92 0.21 -1.98
CA GLN A 73 -16.31 0.61 -1.75
C GLN A 73 -16.77 1.74 -2.68
N LEU A 74 -15.88 2.68 -3.01
CA LEU A 74 -16.17 3.71 -3.99
C LEU A 74 -16.36 3.08 -5.38
N GLN A 75 -15.50 2.16 -5.81
CA GLN A 75 -15.66 1.50 -7.10
C GLN A 75 -17.01 0.76 -7.20
N CYS A 76 -17.44 0.06 -6.15
CA CYS A 76 -18.74 -0.63 -6.12
C CYS A 76 -19.96 0.30 -6.11
N LYS A 77 -19.83 1.57 -5.67
CA LYS A 77 -20.95 2.52 -5.65
C LYS A 77 -21.25 3.16 -7.00
N TRP A 78 -20.33 3.03 -7.96
CA TRP A 78 -20.43 3.65 -9.28
C TRP A 78 -20.29 2.62 -10.43
N ALA A 79 -20.32 1.32 -10.10
CA ALA A 79 -20.44 0.21 -11.04
C ALA A 79 -21.91 -0.19 -11.21
#